data_AF-A0A7S0EYD4-F1
#
_entry.id   AF-A0A7S0EYD4-F1
#
_cell.length_a   1.000
_cell.length_b   1.000
_cell.length_c   1.000
_cell.angle_alpha   90.00
_cell.angle_beta   90.00
_cell.angle_gamma   90.00
#
_symmetry.space_group_name_H-M   'P 1'
#
loop_
_entity.id
_entity.type
_entity.pdbx_description
1 polymer ?
#
loop_
_entity_poly.entity_id
_entity_poly.type
_entity_poly.pdbx_seq_one_letter_code
_entity_poly.pdbx_strand_id
1 'polypeptide(L)'
;VLDFSEFGDASDFRGIGADQARFRRMGAMKVKAFHALLSMGRRVLVSDVDTVWTADPEPYLRSIENVDVGVTSDCLSRAADQNKRGDNRRFNPAGVWFCGHNPGNSFGATFNTGVLFLLPTPAMLAFTQRWVDKLLAPTEDWHMEDQRAFNELVMDHFYPTRAAAGHETDGDVVLAANGTLRLTPLPAAKFCGGHTFFVQQSGRPGDCFNVHVTFTEGGIHGKLWRLKEAGLWNLEPTGYFEEGRYLSFTPPKVPHPLPPAAVEPHSECMARQQRGEVSATYDGWWAPSQPAPCVKPIPLYPDKNGDQGVTISEARTIAPRLQAHLKMAARYLVALRDGMAAAWLLNRTFVFPMFECMCDRSEWPDVVPTCRLENSDLEFPFGCPLNFLINVHFMQGIENGAKGRHGVPYREHSFLSNPRLAPRLRTSRASVRFSRER
;
A
#
# COMPACT_ATOMS: atom_id res chain seq x y z
N VAL A 1 0.80 27.28 -22.20
CA VAL A 1 0.89 27.19 -20.72
C VAL A 1 -0.50 26.84 -20.25
N LEU A 2 -0.66 25.80 -19.43
CA LEU A 2 -1.97 25.45 -18.86
C LEU A 2 -2.37 26.56 -17.88
N ASP A 3 -3.55 27.15 -18.07
CA ASP A 3 -4.09 28.19 -17.20
C ASP A 3 -5.00 27.54 -16.14
N PHE A 4 -4.61 27.70 -14.87
CA PHE A 4 -5.33 27.16 -13.72
C PHE A 4 -5.83 28.27 -12.78
N SER A 5 -5.84 29.53 -13.25
CA SER A 5 -6.26 30.69 -12.46
C SER A 5 -7.68 30.57 -11.89
N GLU A 6 -8.56 29.81 -12.56
CA GLU A 6 -9.91 29.49 -12.10
C GLU A 6 -9.96 28.69 -10.78
N PHE A 7 -8.86 28.05 -10.37
CA PHE A 7 -8.77 27.29 -9.12
C PHE A 7 -8.18 28.10 -7.95
N GLY A 8 -7.79 29.35 -8.16
CA GLY A 8 -7.20 30.22 -7.13
C GLY A 8 -5.68 30.09 -6.99
N ASP A 9 -5.12 30.63 -5.90
CA ASP A 9 -3.68 30.59 -5.63
C ASP A 9 -3.22 29.19 -5.22
N ALA A 10 -2.32 28.59 -6.02
CA ALA A 10 -1.75 27.28 -5.74
C ALA A 10 -0.88 27.23 -4.47
N SER A 11 -0.51 28.38 -3.90
CA SER A 11 0.22 28.46 -2.64
C SER A 11 -0.64 28.11 -1.41
N ASP A 12 -1.98 28.12 -1.57
CA ASP A 12 -3.03 27.89 -0.56
C ASP A 12 -3.39 26.39 -0.39
N PHE A 13 -2.72 25.50 -1.12
CA PHE A 13 -2.83 24.03 -0.96
C PHE A 13 -1.92 23.47 0.15
N ARG A 14 -1.19 24.31 0.89
CA ARG A 14 -0.33 23.91 2.02
C ARG A 14 -1.14 23.81 3.31
N GLY A 15 -1.87 22.71 3.49
CA GLY A 15 -2.67 22.47 4.71
C GLY A 15 -3.64 21.28 4.59
N ILE A 16 -3.29 20.30 3.76
CA ILE A 16 -4.17 19.21 3.32
C ILE A 16 -4.47 18.31 4.51
N GLY A 17 -5.70 18.41 5.00
CA GLY A 17 -6.20 17.67 6.16
C GLY A 17 -7.35 18.38 6.87
N ALA A 18 -7.45 19.71 6.75
CA ALA A 18 -8.48 20.51 7.42
C ALA A 18 -9.58 21.08 6.49
N ASP A 19 -9.38 21.07 5.16
CA ASP A 19 -10.36 21.62 4.19
C ASP A 19 -10.55 20.67 3.00
N GLN A 20 -11.59 19.83 3.08
CA GLN A 20 -11.95 18.85 2.06
C GLN A 20 -12.35 19.49 0.72
N ALA A 21 -12.99 20.66 0.76
CA ALA A 21 -13.38 21.36 -0.45
C ALA A 21 -12.15 21.81 -1.26
N ARG A 22 -11.06 22.22 -0.58
CA ARG A 22 -9.78 22.52 -1.24
C ARG A 22 -9.13 21.28 -1.83
N PHE A 23 -9.08 20.17 -1.09
CA PHE A 23 -8.48 18.93 -1.57
C PHE A 23 -9.18 18.44 -2.85
N ARG A 24 -10.51 18.48 -2.87
CA ARG A 24 -11.32 18.16 -4.04
C ARG A 24 -11.06 19.07 -5.24
N ARG A 25 -10.89 20.38 -5.03
CA ARG A 25 -10.53 21.33 -6.11
C ARG A 25 -9.16 21.05 -6.69
N MET A 26 -8.19 20.63 -5.87
CA MET A 26 -6.88 20.20 -6.35
C MET A 26 -7.01 18.95 -7.25
N GLY A 27 -7.83 17.97 -6.85
CA GLY A 27 -8.20 16.83 -7.71
C GLY A 27 -8.79 17.28 -9.05
N ALA A 28 -9.72 18.24 -9.04
CA ALA A 28 -10.31 18.78 -10.28
C ALA A 28 -9.26 19.47 -11.17
N MET A 29 -8.32 20.20 -10.58
CA MET A 29 -7.19 20.83 -11.30
C MET A 29 -6.29 19.77 -11.95
N LYS A 30 -5.96 18.69 -11.22
CA LYS A 30 -5.21 17.52 -11.73
C LYS A 30 -5.92 16.94 -12.96
N VAL A 31 -7.23 16.68 -12.88
CA VAL A 31 -7.99 16.10 -14.02
C VAL A 31 -8.13 17.08 -15.18
N LYS A 32 -8.33 18.39 -14.94
CA LYS A 32 -8.35 19.41 -16.01
C LYS A 32 -7.03 19.47 -16.77
N ALA A 33 -5.89 19.32 -16.08
CA ALA A 33 -4.59 19.24 -16.74
C ALA A 33 -4.54 18.05 -17.72
N PHE A 34 -5.09 16.90 -17.33
CA PHE A 34 -5.19 15.74 -18.22
C PHE A 34 -6.08 16.04 -19.43
N HIS A 35 -7.29 16.56 -19.20
CA HIS A 35 -8.24 16.89 -20.27
C HIS A 35 -7.63 17.87 -21.30
N ALA A 36 -6.91 18.89 -20.84
CA ALA A 36 -6.26 19.86 -21.72
C ALA A 36 -5.16 19.20 -22.58
N LEU A 37 -4.32 18.35 -21.99
CA LEU A 37 -3.28 17.60 -22.73
C LEU A 37 -3.90 16.63 -23.75
N LEU A 38 -4.95 15.92 -23.36
CA LEU A 38 -5.69 15.01 -24.24
C LEU A 38 -6.34 15.75 -25.41
N SER A 39 -6.90 16.94 -25.16
CA SER A 39 -7.53 17.79 -26.18
C SER A 39 -6.53 18.31 -27.21
N MET A 40 -5.24 18.41 -26.85
CA MET A 40 -4.14 18.69 -27.76
C MET A 40 -3.61 17.44 -28.49
N GLY A 41 -4.30 16.30 -28.40
CA GLY A 41 -3.90 15.05 -29.04
C GLY A 41 -2.70 14.37 -28.39
N ARG A 42 -2.38 14.68 -27.12
CA ARG A 42 -1.26 14.05 -26.40
C ARG A 42 -1.73 12.82 -25.64
N ARG A 43 -0.90 11.78 -25.64
CA ARG A 43 -0.99 10.68 -24.67
C ARG A 43 -0.39 11.17 -23.35
N VAL A 44 -1.00 10.86 -22.23
CA VAL A 44 -0.61 11.40 -20.92
C VAL A 44 -0.28 10.23 -19.99
N LEU A 45 0.98 10.11 -19.59
CA LEU A 45 1.38 9.28 -18.46
C LEU A 45 1.44 10.19 -17.22
N VAL A 46 0.70 9.80 -16.19
CA VAL A 46 0.57 10.53 -14.93
C VAL A 46 1.13 9.66 -13.82
N SER A 47 1.86 10.28 -12.90
CA SER A 47 2.05 9.72 -11.58
C SER A 47 1.91 10.79 -10.50
N ASP A 48 1.43 10.41 -9.32
CA ASP A 48 1.54 11.23 -8.12
C ASP A 48 3.03 11.44 -7.78
N VAL A 49 3.30 12.50 -7.00
CA VAL A 49 4.67 12.95 -6.66
C VAL A 49 5.43 11.96 -5.77
N ASP A 50 4.72 11.07 -5.10
CA ASP A 50 5.22 9.98 -4.28
C ASP A 50 5.22 8.64 -5.01
N THR A 51 5.43 8.68 -6.33
CA THR A 51 5.74 7.50 -7.15
C THR A 51 7.21 7.52 -7.55
N VAL A 52 7.87 6.37 -7.42
CA VAL A 52 9.22 6.15 -7.96
C VAL A 52 9.15 5.26 -9.18
N TRP A 53 9.63 5.75 -10.32
CA TRP A 53 9.82 4.95 -11.53
C TRP A 53 11.15 4.20 -11.46
N THR A 54 11.09 2.87 -11.53
CA THR A 54 12.23 1.96 -11.40
C THR A 54 12.65 1.33 -12.73
N ALA A 55 11.81 1.43 -13.76
CA ALA A 55 12.12 1.05 -15.14
C ALA A 55 11.25 1.84 -16.12
N ASP A 56 11.62 1.84 -17.40
CA ASP A 56 10.86 2.49 -18.46
C ASP A 56 9.55 1.71 -18.75
N PRO A 57 8.36 2.29 -18.48
CA PRO A 57 7.09 1.62 -18.76
C PRO A 57 6.64 1.73 -20.21
N GLU A 58 7.26 2.58 -21.02
CA GLU A 58 6.78 2.97 -22.35
C GLU A 58 6.60 1.76 -23.29
N PRO A 59 7.53 0.79 -23.38
CA PRO A 59 7.35 -0.38 -24.24
C PRO A 59 6.10 -1.18 -23.89
N TYR A 60 5.80 -1.34 -22.60
CA TYR A 60 4.60 -2.04 -22.14
C TYR A 60 3.34 -1.21 -22.39
N LEU A 61 3.33 0.08 -22.04
CA LEU A 61 2.16 0.94 -22.23
C LEU A 61 1.79 1.08 -23.71
N ARG A 62 2.77 1.08 -24.61
CA ARG A 62 2.53 1.14 -26.07
C ARG A 62 2.06 -0.18 -26.67
N SER A 63 2.28 -1.31 -26.01
CA SER A 63 1.80 -2.61 -26.51
C SER A 63 0.31 -2.82 -26.25
N ILE A 64 -0.33 -1.99 -25.42
CA ILE A 64 -1.76 -2.09 -25.13
C ILE A 64 -2.54 -1.37 -26.23
N GLU A 65 -3.27 -2.15 -27.03
CA GLU A 65 -4.12 -1.64 -28.10
C GLU A 65 -5.58 -1.49 -27.65
N ASN A 66 -6.37 -0.69 -28.38
CA ASN A 66 -7.81 -0.52 -28.15
C ASN A 66 -8.18 -0.12 -26.71
N VAL A 67 -7.40 0.79 -26.12
CA VAL A 67 -7.55 1.27 -24.74
C VAL A 67 -7.78 2.78 -24.72
N ASP A 68 -8.59 3.25 -23.77
CA ASP A 68 -8.80 4.68 -23.50
C ASP A 68 -8.01 5.13 -22.27
N VAL A 69 -7.95 4.29 -21.23
CA VAL A 69 -7.18 4.52 -20.00
C VAL A 69 -6.52 3.24 -19.47
N GLY A 70 -5.27 3.34 -19.06
CA GLY A 70 -4.64 2.43 -18.10
C GLY A 70 -4.61 3.03 -16.71
N VAL A 71 -4.98 2.26 -15.71
CA VAL A 71 -5.04 2.71 -14.31
C VAL A 71 -4.51 1.63 -13.38
N THR A 72 -3.71 2.02 -12.39
CA THR A 72 -3.28 1.10 -11.33
C THR A 72 -4.47 0.64 -10.48
N SER A 73 -4.39 -0.55 -9.89
CA SER A 73 -5.38 -1.03 -8.92
C SER A 73 -4.80 -1.03 -7.51
N ASP A 74 -5.68 -0.95 -6.51
CA ASP A 74 -5.34 -1.18 -5.11
C ASP A 74 -5.32 -2.70 -4.77
N CYS A 75 -5.29 -3.56 -5.79
CA CYS A 75 -5.25 -5.00 -5.64
C CYS A 75 -4.02 -5.47 -4.85
N LEU A 76 -4.27 -6.21 -3.77
CA LEU A 76 -3.24 -6.67 -2.85
C LEU A 76 -2.77 -8.10 -3.11
N SER A 77 -3.30 -8.76 -4.15
CA SER A 77 -2.84 -10.08 -4.56
C SER A 77 -2.39 -10.09 -6.02
N ARG A 78 -1.08 -10.29 -6.23
CA ARG A 78 -0.49 -10.41 -7.57
C ARG A 78 -1.05 -11.64 -8.27
N ALA A 79 -1.31 -12.70 -7.50
CA ALA A 79 -1.83 -13.94 -8.04
C ALA A 79 -3.33 -13.84 -8.41
N ALA A 80 -4.14 -13.09 -7.66
CA ALA A 80 -5.52 -12.79 -8.03
C ALA A 80 -5.60 -11.91 -9.27
N ASP A 81 -4.76 -10.85 -9.34
CA ASP A 81 -4.67 -9.95 -10.49
C ASP A 81 -4.34 -10.70 -11.79
N GLN A 82 -3.41 -11.67 -11.71
CA GLN A 82 -3.02 -12.52 -12.83
C GLN A 82 -4.06 -13.59 -13.20
N ASN A 83 -5.03 -13.88 -12.34
CA ASN A 83 -6.03 -14.94 -12.55
C ASN A 83 -7.17 -14.52 -13.49
N LYS A 84 -6.86 -13.84 -14.60
CA LYS A 84 -7.84 -13.24 -15.51
C LYS A 84 -8.79 -14.25 -16.16
N ARG A 85 -8.32 -15.49 -16.32
CA ARG A 85 -9.05 -16.60 -16.94
C ARG A 85 -9.69 -17.55 -15.92
N GLY A 86 -9.52 -17.31 -14.62
CA GLY A 86 -10.01 -18.21 -13.57
C GLY A 86 -9.27 -19.55 -13.49
N ASP A 87 -8.10 -19.68 -14.12
CA ASP A 87 -7.29 -20.91 -14.16
C ASP A 87 -6.84 -21.34 -12.75
N ASN A 88 -6.62 -20.38 -11.86
CA ASN A 88 -6.27 -20.62 -10.48
C ASN A 88 -7.51 -20.69 -9.59
N ARG A 89 -7.89 -21.92 -9.22
CA ARG A 89 -9.01 -22.19 -8.30
C ARG A 89 -8.83 -21.62 -6.89
N ARG A 90 -7.62 -21.17 -6.53
CA ARG A 90 -7.33 -20.51 -5.25
C ARG A 90 -8.12 -19.22 -5.07
N PHE A 91 -8.43 -18.53 -6.17
CA PHE A 91 -9.14 -17.25 -6.14
C PHE A 91 -10.53 -17.42 -6.74
N ASN A 92 -11.55 -16.89 -6.06
CA ASN A 92 -12.92 -16.96 -6.54
C ASN A 92 -13.02 -16.20 -7.89
N PRO A 93 -13.44 -16.86 -8.98
CA PRO A 93 -13.60 -16.21 -10.28
C PRO A 93 -14.73 -15.18 -10.32
N ALA A 94 -15.59 -15.12 -9.29
CA ALA A 94 -16.61 -14.09 -9.14
C ALA A 94 -16.05 -12.77 -8.56
N GLY A 95 -14.80 -12.73 -8.09
CA GLY A 95 -14.19 -11.52 -7.58
C GLY A 95 -13.38 -11.74 -6.31
N VAL A 96 -12.35 -10.92 -6.15
CA VAL A 96 -11.53 -10.81 -4.94
C VAL A 96 -11.56 -9.34 -4.55
N TRP A 97 -11.78 -9.03 -3.27
CA TRP A 97 -11.79 -7.64 -2.81
C TRP A 97 -10.46 -6.94 -3.16
N PHE A 98 -10.55 -5.67 -3.56
CA PHE A 98 -9.54 -4.86 -4.26
C PHE A 98 -9.05 -5.35 -5.64
N CYS A 99 -9.30 -6.59 -6.04
CA CYS A 99 -8.79 -7.21 -7.28
C CYS A 99 -9.89 -7.58 -8.29
N GLY A 100 -11.11 -7.11 -8.08
CA GLY A 100 -12.32 -7.51 -8.82
C GLY A 100 -12.45 -7.01 -10.26
N HIS A 101 -11.36 -6.66 -10.93
CA HIS A 101 -11.38 -5.99 -12.25
C HIS A 101 -11.15 -6.91 -13.46
N ASN A 102 -11.00 -8.22 -13.26
CA ASN A 102 -10.91 -9.19 -14.35
C ASN A 102 -12.30 -9.54 -14.93
N PRO A 103 -12.40 -9.91 -16.22
CA PRO A 103 -13.67 -10.33 -16.83
C PRO A 103 -14.37 -11.45 -16.04
N GLY A 104 -15.69 -11.35 -15.91
CA GLY A 104 -16.51 -12.31 -15.15
C GLY A 104 -16.62 -12.00 -13.66
N ASN A 105 -15.73 -11.17 -13.09
CA ASN A 105 -15.89 -10.71 -11.72
C ASN A 105 -17.17 -9.90 -11.55
N SER A 106 -17.78 -9.97 -10.37
CA SER A 106 -19.04 -9.32 -10.01
C SER A 106 -18.92 -8.35 -8.83
N PHE A 107 -17.74 -8.27 -8.20
CA PHE A 107 -17.46 -7.32 -7.12
C PHE A 107 -15.95 -7.11 -6.91
N GLY A 108 -15.59 -6.08 -6.14
CA GLY A 108 -14.28 -5.97 -5.50
C GLY A 108 -13.18 -5.25 -6.27
N ALA A 109 -13.41 -4.66 -7.45
CA ALA A 109 -12.44 -3.79 -8.10
C ALA A 109 -12.24 -2.49 -7.30
N THR A 110 -11.00 -2.02 -7.22
CA THR A 110 -10.68 -0.67 -6.70
C THR A 110 -9.48 -0.15 -7.47
N PHE A 111 -9.67 1.00 -8.11
CA PHE A 111 -8.66 1.64 -8.93
C PHE A 111 -7.97 2.77 -8.16
N ASN A 112 -6.69 2.95 -8.43
CA ASN A 112 -5.85 3.96 -7.82
C ASN A 112 -5.44 5.00 -8.87
N THR A 113 -5.77 6.29 -8.65
CA THR A 113 -5.51 7.37 -9.62
C THR A 113 -4.13 8.01 -9.48
N GLY A 114 -3.26 7.40 -8.69
CA GLY A 114 -1.88 7.84 -8.53
C GLY A 114 -0.97 7.43 -9.66
N VAL A 115 -1.33 6.47 -10.52
CA VAL A 115 -0.68 6.22 -11.82
C VAL A 115 -1.71 5.93 -12.89
N LEU A 116 -1.71 6.75 -13.95
CA LEU A 116 -2.66 6.69 -15.06
C LEU A 116 -1.94 6.81 -16.41
N PHE A 117 -2.41 6.09 -17.42
CA PHE A 117 -2.01 6.26 -18.81
C PHE A 117 -3.23 6.55 -19.66
N LEU A 118 -3.38 7.80 -20.11
CA LEU A 118 -4.59 8.30 -20.77
C LEU A 118 -4.32 8.53 -22.27
N LEU A 119 -5.21 8.02 -23.11
CA LEU A 119 -5.13 8.21 -24.56
C LEU A 119 -6.13 9.28 -25.03
N PRO A 120 -5.78 10.11 -26.04
CA PRO A 120 -6.63 11.21 -26.51
C PRO A 120 -7.77 10.69 -27.40
N THR A 121 -8.65 9.87 -26.83
CA THR A 121 -9.84 9.33 -27.51
C THR A 121 -11.08 10.17 -27.16
N PRO A 122 -12.11 10.17 -28.03
CA PRO A 122 -13.37 10.86 -27.71
C PRO A 122 -14.00 10.37 -26.40
N ALA A 123 -13.90 9.07 -26.11
CA ALA A 123 -14.38 8.47 -24.86
C ALA A 123 -13.63 9.03 -23.64
N MET A 124 -12.29 9.13 -23.71
CA MET A 124 -11.48 9.62 -22.61
C MET A 124 -11.67 11.13 -22.36
N LEU A 125 -11.85 11.92 -23.43
CA LEU A 125 -12.20 13.35 -23.32
C LEU A 125 -13.55 13.54 -22.62
N ALA A 126 -14.57 12.81 -23.07
CA ALA A 126 -15.88 12.85 -22.44
C ALA A 126 -15.84 12.38 -20.97
N PHE A 127 -15.05 11.34 -20.67
CA PHE A 127 -14.90 10.83 -19.31
C PHE A 127 -14.18 11.83 -18.39
N THR A 128 -13.05 12.41 -18.84
CA THR A 128 -12.30 13.39 -18.04
C THR A 128 -13.13 14.65 -17.76
N GLN A 129 -13.98 15.09 -18.70
CA GLN A 129 -14.92 16.17 -18.43
C GLN A 129 -15.93 15.80 -17.33
N ARG A 130 -16.57 14.63 -17.42
CA ARG A 130 -17.49 14.14 -16.35
C ARG A 130 -16.81 14.02 -15.00
N TRP A 131 -15.54 13.63 -14.98
CA TRP A 131 -14.75 13.52 -13.77
C TRP A 131 -14.48 14.87 -13.13
N VAL A 132 -14.12 15.89 -13.92
CA VAL A 132 -14.02 17.28 -13.46
C VAL A 132 -15.36 17.78 -12.91
N ASP A 133 -16.44 17.58 -13.67
CA ASP A 133 -17.78 18.03 -13.26
C ASP A 133 -18.20 17.41 -11.93
N LYS A 134 -17.93 16.12 -11.74
CA LYS A 134 -18.21 15.40 -10.49
C LYS A 134 -17.43 15.96 -9.31
N LEU A 135 -16.15 16.29 -9.50
CA LEU A 135 -15.32 16.90 -8.44
C LEU A 135 -15.74 18.32 -8.10
N LEU A 136 -16.30 19.06 -9.06
CA LEU A 136 -16.77 20.43 -8.81
C LEU A 136 -18.20 20.49 -8.26
N ALA A 137 -19.01 19.45 -8.48
CA ALA A 137 -20.37 19.37 -7.98
C ALA A 137 -20.44 19.47 -6.43
N PRO A 138 -21.48 20.11 -5.87
CA PRO A 138 -21.78 20.02 -4.44
C PRO A 138 -21.97 18.55 -4.02
N THR A 139 -21.41 18.16 -2.88
CA THR A 139 -21.60 16.82 -2.29
C THR A 139 -21.49 16.88 -0.78
N GLU A 140 -22.22 16.01 -0.09
CA GLU A 140 -22.09 15.77 1.36
C GLU A 140 -21.02 14.72 1.66
N ASP A 141 -20.49 14.07 0.62
CA ASP A 141 -19.43 13.08 0.75
C ASP A 141 -18.10 13.74 1.10
N TRP A 142 -17.75 13.69 2.38
CA TRP A 142 -16.54 14.29 2.92
C TRP A 142 -15.24 13.65 2.42
N HIS A 143 -15.32 12.46 1.80
CA HIS A 143 -14.20 11.76 1.19
C HIS A 143 -14.11 11.94 -0.32
N MET A 144 -14.91 12.82 -0.92
CA MET A 144 -14.89 13.03 -2.37
C MET A 144 -13.56 13.65 -2.82
N GLU A 145 -12.68 12.80 -3.34
CA GLU A 145 -11.42 13.15 -4.00
C GLU A 145 -11.32 12.50 -5.38
N ASP A 146 -10.21 12.71 -6.11
CA ASP A 146 -10.11 12.29 -7.52
C ASP A 146 -10.22 10.77 -7.70
N GLN A 147 -9.64 9.96 -6.83
CA GLN A 147 -9.74 8.50 -6.86
C GLN A 147 -11.17 8.01 -6.63
N ARG A 148 -11.88 8.54 -5.65
CA ARG A 148 -13.27 8.19 -5.32
C ARG A 148 -14.20 8.60 -6.43
N ALA A 149 -14.06 9.83 -6.95
CA ALA A 149 -14.83 10.28 -8.09
C ALA A 149 -14.58 9.41 -9.35
N PHE A 150 -13.34 9.00 -9.59
CA PHE A 150 -12.98 8.09 -10.68
C PHE A 150 -13.65 6.74 -10.52
N ASN A 151 -13.53 6.11 -9.34
CA ASN A 151 -14.14 4.81 -9.07
C ASN A 151 -15.66 4.88 -9.19
N GLU A 152 -16.33 5.88 -8.63
CA GLU A 152 -17.79 6.02 -8.78
C GLU A 152 -18.23 6.12 -10.24
N LEU A 153 -17.48 6.82 -11.10
CA LEU A 153 -17.78 6.92 -12.53
C LEU A 153 -17.46 5.64 -13.30
N VAL A 154 -16.38 4.95 -12.95
CA VAL A 154 -15.97 3.70 -13.59
C VAL A 154 -16.91 2.56 -13.22
N MET A 155 -17.36 2.51 -11.97
CA MET A 155 -18.20 1.44 -11.41
C MET A 155 -19.64 1.48 -11.92
N ASP A 156 -20.08 2.57 -12.54
CA ASP A 156 -21.40 2.64 -13.19
C ASP A 156 -21.56 1.49 -14.20
N HIS A 157 -22.45 0.54 -13.89
CA HIS A 157 -22.67 -0.70 -14.65
C HIS A 157 -21.38 -1.45 -15.03
N PHE A 158 -20.38 -1.44 -14.15
CA PHE A 158 -19.12 -2.16 -14.36
C PHE A 158 -19.29 -3.68 -14.25
N TYR A 159 -20.12 -4.15 -13.33
CA TYR A 159 -20.33 -5.58 -13.06
C TYR A 159 -21.53 -6.18 -13.79
N PRO A 160 -21.47 -7.48 -14.18
CA PRO A 160 -20.25 -8.28 -14.22
C PRO A 160 -19.26 -7.69 -15.22
N THR A 161 -17.98 -7.70 -14.86
CA THR A 161 -16.91 -7.10 -15.66
C THR A 161 -16.84 -7.80 -17.01
N ARG A 162 -16.84 -7.01 -18.10
CA ARG A 162 -16.79 -7.53 -19.48
C ARG A 162 -15.50 -7.13 -20.16
N ALA A 163 -14.87 -8.07 -20.87
CA ALA A 163 -13.76 -7.73 -21.76
C ALA A 163 -14.23 -6.77 -22.86
N ALA A 164 -13.36 -5.85 -23.26
CA ALA A 164 -13.57 -5.02 -24.44
C ALA A 164 -13.35 -5.84 -25.72
N ALA A 165 -13.91 -5.35 -26.83
CA ALA A 165 -13.75 -5.99 -28.13
C ALA A 165 -12.26 -6.11 -28.52
N GLY A 166 -11.83 -7.31 -28.93
CA GLY A 166 -10.44 -7.63 -29.24
C GLY A 166 -9.60 -8.05 -28.03
N HIS A 167 -10.18 -8.11 -26.83
CA HIS A 167 -9.52 -8.51 -25.58
C HIS A 167 -10.23 -9.69 -24.89
N GLU A 168 -11.11 -10.39 -25.60
CA GLU A 168 -11.94 -11.47 -25.05
C GLU A 168 -11.11 -12.70 -24.62
N THR A 169 -9.94 -12.90 -25.21
CA THR A 169 -9.04 -14.03 -24.90
C THR A 169 -8.13 -13.75 -23.71
N ASP A 170 -7.65 -12.51 -23.57
CA ASP A 170 -6.63 -12.16 -22.57
C ASP A 170 -7.20 -11.39 -21.37
N GLY A 171 -8.32 -10.69 -21.55
CA GLY A 171 -8.98 -9.92 -20.49
C GLY A 171 -8.19 -8.71 -20.03
N ASP A 172 -7.28 -8.20 -20.86
CA ASP A 172 -6.39 -7.09 -20.50
C ASP A 172 -7.07 -5.73 -20.53
N VAL A 173 -8.13 -5.58 -21.32
CA VAL A 173 -8.97 -4.38 -21.39
C VAL A 173 -10.41 -4.76 -21.11
N VAL A 174 -11.06 -4.00 -20.23
CA VAL A 174 -12.44 -4.19 -19.80
C VAL A 174 -13.30 -2.97 -20.11
N LEU A 175 -14.60 -3.19 -20.21
CA LEU A 175 -15.60 -2.14 -20.39
C LEU A 175 -15.98 -1.54 -19.03
N ALA A 176 -15.89 -0.23 -18.92
CA ALA A 176 -16.21 0.56 -17.74
C ALA A 176 -17.13 1.73 -18.06
N ALA A 177 -17.65 2.40 -17.02
CA ALA A 177 -18.53 3.56 -17.14
C ALA A 177 -19.69 3.30 -18.11
N ASN A 178 -20.48 2.27 -17.80
CA ASN A 178 -21.60 1.78 -18.60
C ASN A 178 -21.21 1.42 -20.04
N GLY A 179 -20.04 0.81 -20.20
CA GLY A 179 -19.51 0.38 -21.49
C GLY A 179 -18.99 1.50 -22.39
N THR A 180 -18.89 2.73 -21.90
CA THR A 180 -18.40 3.88 -22.68
C THR A 180 -16.89 4.03 -22.65
N LEU A 181 -16.19 3.35 -21.73
CA LEU A 181 -14.76 3.48 -21.51
C LEU A 181 -14.06 2.12 -21.61
N ARG A 182 -12.98 2.04 -22.39
CA ARG A 182 -12.10 0.86 -22.42
C ARG A 182 -10.95 1.09 -21.45
N LEU A 183 -11.00 0.37 -20.33
CA LEU A 183 -10.09 0.51 -19.20
C LEU A 183 -9.17 -0.71 -19.12
N THR A 184 -7.86 -0.51 -19.01
CA THR A 184 -6.92 -1.58 -18.67
C THR A 184 -6.47 -1.43 -17.21
N PRO A 185 -6.75 -2.41 -16.33
CA PRO A 185 -6.11 -2.47 -15.03
C PRO A 185 -4.62 -2.76 -15.24
N LEU A 186 -3.77 -1.81 -14.89
CA LEU A 186 -2.32 -1.97 -14.97
C LEU A 186 -1.90 -3.06 -13.98
N PRO A 187 -1.17 -4.11 -14.42
CA PRO A 187 -0.93 -5.29 -13.59
C PRO A 187 -0.21 -4.94 -12.29
N ALA A 188 -0.74 -5.36 -11.14
CA ALA A 188 -0.15 -5.15 -9.82
C ALA A 188 1.24 -5.80 -9.70
N ALA A 189 1.53 -6.75 -10.59
CA ALA A 189 2.85 -7.37 -10.71
C ALA A 189 3.93 -6.44 -11.29
N LYS A 190 3.54 -5.46 -12.12
CA LYS A 190 4.43 -4.52 -12.82
C LYS A 190 4.27 -3.09 -12.33
N PHE A 191 3.09 -2.70 -11.87
CA PHE A 191 2.82 -1.39 -11.30
C PHE A 191 2.53 -1.56 -9.82
N CYS A 192 3.57 -1.45 -9.01
CA CYS A 192 3.53 -1.91 -7.63
C CYS A 192 3.00 -0.81 -6.69
N GLY A 193 2.04 -1.18 -5.86
CA GLY A 193 1.58 -0.36 -4.73
C GLY A 193 2.47 -0.52 -3.50
N GLY A 194 2.32 0.37 -2.52
CA GLY A 194 3.19 0.38 -1.35
C GLY A 194 2.99 -0.84 -0.45
N HIS A 195 1.80 -1.43 -0.42
CA HIS A 195 1.56 -2.66 0.32
C HIS A 195 2.30 -3.86 -0.30
N THR A 196 2.16 -4.08 -1.61
CA THR A 196 2.81 -5.21 -2.31
C THR A 196 4.33 -5.07 -2.33
N PHE A 197 4.85 -3.83 -2.38
CA PHE A 197 6.29 -3.58 -2.39
C PHE A 197 6.92 -3.51 -0.99
N PHE A 198 6.38 -2.71 -0.07
CA PHE A 198 7.04 -2.45 1.22
C PHE A 198 6.56 -3.34 2.37
N VAL A 199 5.33 -3.87 2.33
CA VAL A 199 4.76 -4.69 3.41
C VAL A 199 4.89 -6.18 3.07
N GLN A 200 4.27 -6.62 1.97
CA GLN A 200 4.36 -8.00 1.50
C GLN A 200 5.75 -8.34 0.98
N GLN A 201 6.49 -7.34 0.47
CA GLN A 201 7.80 -7.53 -0.14
C GLN A 201 7.76 -8.54 -1.31
N SER A 202 6.59 -8.65 -1.94
CA SER A 202 6.34 -9.51 -3.11
C SER A 202 6.75 -8.82 -4.41
N GLY A 203 6.76 -7.49 -4.44
CA GLY A 203 7.45 -6.69 -5.46
C GLY A 203 8.92 -6.47 -5.12
N ARG A 204 9.81 -6.54 -6.12
CA ARG A 204 11.24 -6.22 -5.99
C ARG A 204 11.67 -5.14 -7.00
N PRO A 205 12.77 -4.40 -6.72
CA PRO A 205 13.44 -3.61 -7.74
C PRO A 205 13.79 -4.50 -8.95
N GLY A 206 13.23 -4.20 -10.12
CA GLY A 206 13.39 -4.99 -11.36
C GLY A 206 12.09 -5.65 -11.85
N ASP A 207 11.17 -5.99 -10.96
CA ASP A 207 9.86 -6.54 -11.33
C ASP A 207 8.84 -5.45 -11.64
N CYS A 208 9.01 -4.30 -10.99
CA CYS A 208 8.10 -3.16 -11.06
C CYS A 208 8.64 -2.08 -12.02
N PHE A 209 7.78 -1.50 -12.85
CA PHE A 209 8.03 -0.26 -13.57
C PHE A 209 7.97 0.95 -12.63
N ASN A 210 7.03 0.93 -11.68
CA ASN A 210 6.93 1.95 -10.64
C ASN A 210 6.62 1.34 -9.27
N VAL A 211 6.88 2.15 -8.24
CA VAL A 211 6.40 1.95 -6.88
C VAL A 211 5.65 3.20 -6.46
N HIS A 212 4.32 3.12 -6.37
CA HIS A 212 3.48 4.18 -5.78
C HIS A 212 3.43 3.95 -4.26
N VAL A 213 3.77 4.96 -3.44
CA VAL A 213 3.90 4.82 -1.97
C VAL A 213 2.53 4.91 -1.26
N THR A 214 1.58 4.09 -1.73
CA THR A 214 0.25 3.86 -1.14
C THR A 214 0.32 2.93 0.08
N PHE A 215 -0.80 2.74 0.79
CA PHE A 215 -0.88 1.87 1.98
C PHE A 215 0.24 2.13 3.01
N THR A 216 0.64 3.40 3.13
CA THR A 216 1.77 3.82 3.95
C THR A 216 1.32 4.87 4.95
N GLU A 217 1.25 4.46 6.21
CA GLU A 217 0.94 5.36 7.31
C GLU A 217 2.10 6.28 7.71
N GLY A 218 1.78 7.38 8.41
CA GLY A 218 2.76 8.36 8.87
C GLY A 218 2.97 9.55 7.92
N GLY A 219 2.05 9.74 6.98
CA GLY A 219 2.07 10.85 6.01
C GLY A 219 3.37 10.90 5.21
N ILE A 220 3.79 12.11 4.85
CA ILE A 220 5.02 12.33 4.06
C ILE A 220 6.26 11.68 4.70
N HIS A 221 6.37 11.67 6.02
CA HIS A 221 7.51 11.12 6.74
C HIS A 221 7.56 9.60 6.69
N GLY A 222 6.39 8.94 6.78
CA GLY A 222 6.26 7.51 6.56
C GLY A 222 6.64 7.13 5.13
N LYS A 223 6.12 7.86 4.14
CA LYS A 223 6.42 7.64 2.72
C LYS A 223 7.92 7.76 2.41
N LEU A 224 8.54 8.86 2.86
CA LEU A 224 9.99 9.07 2.74
C LEU A 224 10.78 7.95 3.40
N TRP A 225 10.37 7.51 4.59
CA TRP A 225 11.05 6.44 5.31
C TRP A 225 10.98 5.11 4.55
N ARG A 226 9.83 4.75 3.97
CA ARG A 226 9.70 3.55 3.12
C ARG A 226 10.64 3.58 1.93
N LEU A 227 10.76 4.74 1.28
CA LEU A 227 11.69 4.92 0.16
C LEU A 227 13.15 4.74 0.60
N LYS A 228 13.53 5.24 1.79
CA LYS A 228 14.86 5.01 2.36
C LYS A 228 15.10 3.53 2.66
N GLU A 229 14.19 2.87 3.38
CA GLU A 229 14.26 1.44 3.71
C GLU A 229 14.41 0.55 2.48
N ALA A 230 13.68 0.87 1.40
CA ALA A 230 13.77 0.17 0.13
C ALA A 230 15.00 0.54 -0.73
N GLY A 231 15.79 1.54 -0.33
CA GLY A 231 16.92 2.04 -1.11
C GLY A 231 16.53 2.82 -2.36
N LEU A 232 15.27 3.28 -2.45
CA LEU A 232 14.72 4.05 -3.56
C LEU A 232 14.87 5.58 -3.38
N TRP A 233 15.34 6.05 -2.22
CA TRP A 233 15.59 7.47 -1.98
C TRP A 233 17.01 7.89 -2.42
N ASN A 234 17.10 8.76 -3.43
CA ASN A 234 18.37 9.19 -4.02
C ASN A 234 18.85 10.58 -3.59
N LEU A 235 18.07 11.29 -2.77
CA LEU A 235 18.35 12.67 -2.35
C LEU A 235 19.00 12.73 -0.96
N GLU A 236 19.81 11.74 -0.60
CA GLU A 236 20.59 11.79 0.64
C GLU A 236 21.76 12.79 0.49
N PRO A 237 22.18 13.47 1.58
CA PRO A 237 23.28 14.41 1.54
C PRO A 237 24.62 13.74 1.21
N THR A 238 25.58 14.52 0.73
CA THR A 238 26.97 14.08 0.54
C THR A 238 27.53 13.48 1.83
N GLY A 239 28.30 12.41 1.71
CA GLY A 239 28.86 11.71 2.85
C GLY A 239 27.95 10.67 3.50
N TYR A 240 26.64 10.64 3.19
CA TYR A 240 25.66 9.75 3.86
C TYR A 240 26.09 8.28 3.86
N PHE A 241 26.61 7.79 2.73
CA PHE A 241 27.10 6.42 2.53
C PHE A 241 28.62 6.27 2.62
N GLU A 242 29.34 7.36 2.87
CA GLU A 242 30.80 7.39 2.75
C GLU A 242 31.48 7.46 4.11
N GLU A 243 30.90 8.15 5.09
CA GLU A 243 31.53 8.50 6.36
C GLU A 243 30.64 8.15 7.56
N GLY A 244 31.26 7.63 8.62
CA GLY A 244 30.58 7.48 9.90
C GLY A 244 31.11 6.33 10.75
N ARG A 245 30.58 6.24 11.96
CA ARG A 245 30.78 5.13 12.89
C ARG A 245 29.40 4.63 13.28
N TYR A 246 29.10 3.39 12.95
CA TYR A 246 27.75 2.86 13.09
C TYR A 246 27.66 1.83 14.21
N LEU A 247 26.47 1.72 14.80
CA LEU A 247 26.09 0.65 15.71
C LEU A 247 24.70 0.14 15.35
N SER A 248 24.55 -1.17 15.30
CA SER A 248 23.26 -1.86 15.19
C SER A 248 23.27 -3.06 16.14
N PHE A 249 22.14 -3.73 16.30
CA PHE A 249 22.03 -4.94 17.11
C PHE A 249 21.24 -6.02 16.38
N THR A 250 21.40 -7.28 16.79
CA THR A 250 20.54 -8.36 16.31
C THR A 250 19.22 -8.32 17.08
N PRO A 251 18.07 -8.11 16.42
CA PRO A 251 16.80 -7.99 17.12
C PRO A 251 16.40 -9.30 17.80
N PRO A 252 15.59 -9.24 18.87
CA PRO A 252 15.00 -10.45 19.45
C PRO A 252 14.28 -11.28 18.37
N LYS A 253 14.42 -12.61 18.43
CA LYS A 253 13.77 -13.48 17.46
C LYS A 253 12.25 -13.53 17.69
N VAL A 254 11.50 -13.70 16.61
CA VAL A 254 10.07 -14.04 16.67
C VAL A 254 9.86 -15.39 17.37
N PRO A 255 8.72 -15.59 18.04
CA PRO A 255 8.40 -16.87 18.64
C PRO A 255 8.23 -17.96 17.57
N HIS A 256 8.73 -19.16 17.86
CA HIS A 256 8.48 -20.37 17.09
C HIS A 256 7.90 -21.47 17.99
N PRO A 257 6.84 -22.20 17.57
CA PRO A 257 6.11 -22.02 16.32
C PRO A 257 5.33 -20.68 16.28
N LEU A 258 4.99 -20.21 15.08
CA LEU A 258 4.20 -18.99 14.93
C LEU A 258 2.79 -19.22 15.51
N PRO A 259 2.20 -18.23 16.20
CA PRO A 259 0.81 -18.32 16.62
C PRO A 259 -0.14 -18.47 15.41
N PRO A 260 -1.21 -19.26 15.54
CA PRO A 260 -2.19 -19.43 14.47
C PRO A 260 -2.89 -18.10 14.15
N ALA A 261 -3.38 -17.98 12.91
CA ALA A 261 -4.37 -16.94 12.58
C ALA A 261 -5.71 -17.29 13.25
N ALA A 262 -6.52 -16.30 13.64
CA ALA A 262 -7.95 -16.56 13.76
C ALA A 262 -8.54 -16.69 12.34
N VAL A 263 -9.62 -17.43 12.21
CA VAL A 263 -10.13 -18.00 10.95
C VAL A 263 -11.08 -17.02 10.23
N GLU A 264 -11.36 -17.31 8.94
CA GLU A 264 -12.34 -16.70 8.01
C GLU A 264 -13.38 -15.74 8.62
N PRO A 265 -13.58 -14.55 8.02
CA PRO A 265 -14.73 -13.71 8.33
C PRO A 265 -16.05 -14.50 8.27
N HIS A 266 -16.79 -14.51 9.38
CA HIS A 266 -17.99 -15.35 9.57
C HIS A 266 -19.02 -15.27 8.42
N SER A 267 -19.29 -14.06 7.93
CA SER A 267 -20.33 -13.79 6.93
C SER A 267 -20.07 -14.49 5.60
N GLU A 268 -18.81 -14.58 5.20
CA GLU A 268 -18.40 -15.24 3.96
C GLU A 268 -18.42 -16.76 4.11
N CYS A 269 -17.97 -17.29 5.26
CA CYS A 269 -18.17 -18.70 5.59
C CYS A 269 -19.65 -19.07 5.54
N MET A 270 -20.51 -18.31 6.24
CA MET A 270 -21.93 -18.61 6.36
C MET A 270 -22.65 -18.56 5.01
N ALA A 271 -22.33 -17.56 4.17
CA ALA A 271 -22.92 -17.46 2.83
C ALA A 271 -22.52 -18.64 1.94
N ARG A 272 -21.29 -19.14 2.05
CA ARG A 272 -20.81 -20.31 1.31
C ARG A 272 -21.35 -21.63 1.87
N GLN A 273 -21.51 -21.76 3.19
CA GLN A 273 -22.22 -22.88 3.81
C GLN A 273 -23.68 -22.95 3.36
N GLN A 274 -24.37 -21.80 3.29
CA GLN A 274 -25.76 -21.73 2.83
C GLN A 274 -25.92 -22.12 1.35
N ARG A 275 -24.89 -21.90 0.52
CA ARG A 275 -24.85 -22.35 -0.88
C ARG A 275 -24.36 -23.80 -1.05
N GLY A 276 -24.04 -24.49 0.04
CA GLY A 276 -23.54 -25.88 0.00
C GLY A 276 -22.11 -26.00 -0.56
N GLU A 277 -21.36 -24.90 -0.62
CA GLU A 277 -20.03 -24.81 -1.24
C GLU A 277 -18.91 -25.29 -0.29
N VAL A 278 -19.21 -25.51 1.00
CA VAL A 278 -18.23 -25.88 2.03
C VAL A 278 -18.86 -26.75 3.13
N SER A 279 -18.09 -27.71 3.68
CA SER A 279 -18.40 -28.41 4.94
C SER A 279 -18.27 -27.45 6.16
N ALA A 280 -18.72 -27.87 7.35
CA ALA A 280 -18.50 -27.19 8.64
C ALA A 280 -17.01 -26.88 8.95
N THR A 281 -16.12 -27.50 8.18
CA THR A 281 -14.68 -27.31 8.10
C THR A 281 -14.33 -26.69 6.75
N TYR A 282 -13.82 -25.45 6.76
CA TYR A 282 -13.49 -24.71 5.55
C TYR A 282 -12.00 -24.78 5.23
N ASP A 283 -11.69 -25.12 3.98
CA ASP A 283 -10.37 -24.91 3.39
C ASP A 283 -10.24 -23.44 2.95
N GLY A 284 -9.79 -22.62 3.90
CA GLY A 284 -9.32 -21.25 3.72
C GLY A 284 -8.76 -20.93 2.35
N TRP A 285 -9.11 -19.76 1.79
CA TRP A 285 -8.27 -19.06 0.79
C TRP A 285 -6.78 -18.98 1.20
N TRP A 286 -6.45 -19.23 2.49
CA TRP A 286 -5.11 -19.23 3.09
C TRP A 286 -4.61 -20.59 3.61
N ALA A 287 -5.32 -21.72 3.47
CA ALA A 287 -4.85 -23.01 3.99
C ALA A 287 -5.43 -24.23 3.23
N PRO A 288 -4.81 -24.68 2.12
CA PRO A 288 -5.24 -25.88 1.40
C PRO A 288 -4.93 -27.20 2.14
N SER A 289 -4.31 -27.16 3.33
CA SER A 289 -3.84 -28.36 4.05
C SER A 289 -4.42 -28.57 5.44
N GLN A 290 -5.17 -27.61 6.01
CA GLN A 290 -5.89 -27.82 7.27
C GLN A 290 -7.16 -26.96 7.35
N PRO A 291 -8.31 -27.55 7.69
CA PRO A 291 -9.56 -26.83 7.81
C PRO A 291 -9.55 -25.90 9.02
N ALA A 292 -10.18 -24.75 8.87
CA ALA A 292 -10.29 -23.76 9.92
C ALA A 292 -11.78 -23.49 10.26
N PRO A 293 -12.18 -23.41 11.54
CA PRO A 293 -13.58 -23.23 11.96
C PRO A 293 -14.13 -21.81 11.73
N CYS A 294 -15.40 -21.67 11.37
CA CYS A 294 -16.04 -20.37 11.14
C CYS A 294 -16.37 -19.64 12.45
N VAL A 295 -15.68 -18.54 12.74
CA VAL A 295 -15.82 -17.80 14.00
C VAL A 295 -16.64 -16.54 13.80
N LYS A 296 -17.55 -16.24 14.74
CA LYS A 296 -18.46 -15.07 14.72
C LYS A 296 -17.72 -13.73 14.58
N PRO A 297 -18.39 -12.71 13.99
CA PRO A 297 -17.82 -11.38 13.86
C PRO A 297 -17.56 -10.75 15.23
N ILE A 298 -16.50 -9.95 15.26
CA ILE A 298 -16.11 -9.12 16.39
C ILE A 298 -17.22 -8.09 16.61
N PRO A 299 -17.69 -7.87 17.85
CA PRO A 299 -18.54 -6.72 18.15
C PRO A 299 -17.81 -5.44 17.74
N LEU A 300 -18.44 -4.64 16.89
CA LEU A 300 -17.96 -3.31 16.56
C LEU A 300 -18.66 -2.28 17.44
N TYR A 301 -17.90 -1.31 17.91
CA TYR A 301 -18.32 -0.24 18.78
C TYR A 301 -18.04 1.09 18.08
N PRO A 302 -18.98 2.05 18.11
CA PRO A 302 -18.71 3.39 17.62
C PRO A 302 -17.62 4.04 18.49
N ASP A 303 -16.63 4.63 17.86
CA ASP A 303 -15.67 5.52 18.50
C ASP A 303 -16.30 6.92 18.72
N LYS A 304 -15.49 7.89 19.16
CA LYS A 304 -15.94 9.27 19.41
C LYS A 304 -16.46 10.00 18.16
N ASN A 305 -16.12 9.52 16.97
CA ASN A 305 -16.55 10.07 15.69
C ASN A 305 -17.71 9.25 15.07
N GLY A 306 -18.12 8.15 15.72
CA GLY A 306 -19.13 7.22 15.21
C GLY A 306 -18.57 6.08 14.36
N ASP A 307 -17.25 6.02 14.18
CA ASP A 307 -16.59 4.99 13.38
C ASP A 307 -16.59 3.66 14.11
N GLN A 308 -16.88 2.57 13.41
CA GLN A 308 -17.03 1.24 13.99
C GLN A 308 -15.65 0.59 14.23
N GLY A 309 -15.35 0.21 15.48
CA GLY A 309 -14.06 -0.37 15.89
C GLY A 309 -14.17 -1.45 16.97
N VAL A 310 -13.06 -2.09 17.31
CA VAL A 310 -12.98 -3.09 18.40
C VAL A 310 -12.13 -2.54 19.55
N THR A 311 -12.45 -2.86 20.80
CA THR A 311 -11.56 -2.48 21.91
C THR A 311 -10.25 -3.26 21.84
N ILE A 312 -9.14 -2.63 22.26
CA ILE A 312 -7.82 -3.30 22.29
C ILE A 312 -7.86 -4.57 23.16
N SER A 313 -8.67 -4.59 24.22
CA SER A 313 -8.81 -5.76 25.10
C SER A 313 -9.45 -6.95 24.37
N GLU A 314 -10.53 -6.71 23.63
CA GLU A 314 -11.20 -7.74 22.84
C GLU A 314 -10.31 -8.20 21.68
N ALA A 315 -9.71 -7.27 20.94
CA ALA A 315 -8.79 -7.56 19.84
C ALA A 315 -7.66 -8.52 20.28
N ARG A 316 -7.08 -8.28 21.47
CA ARG A 316 -6.02 -9.14 22.05
C ARG A 316 -6.52 -10.51 22.51
N THR A 317 -7.81 -10.66 22.76
CA THR A 317 -8.42 -11.91 23.21
C THR A 317 -8.72 -12.83 22.02
N ILE A 318 -9.15 -12.25 20.90
CA ILE A 318 -9.58 -12.99 19.71
C ILE A 318 -8.44 -13.26 18.72
N ALA A 319 -7.35 -12.51 18.77
CA ALA A 319 -6.26 -12.59 17.80
C ALA A 319 -4.94 -13.02 18.48
N PRO A 320 -4.64 -14.33 18.53
CA PRO A 320 -3.39 -14.85 19.10
C PRO A 320 -2.15 -14.22 18.47
N ARG A 321 -2.21 -13.97 17.16
CA ARG A 321 -1.12 -13.36 16.39
C ARG A 321 -0.90 -11.90 16.76
N LEU A 322 -1.97 -11.11 16.96
CA LEU A 322 -1.88 -9.74 17.47
C LEU A 322 -1.26 -9.73 18.87
N GLN A 323 -1.69 -10.63 19.74
CA GLN A 323 -1.15 -10.72 21.10
C GLN A 323 0.36 -11.01 21.09
N ALA A 324 0.80 -11.94 20.24
CA ALA A 324 2.22 -12.24 20.10
C ALA A 324 3.01 -11.09 19.47
N HIS A 325 2.43 -10.42 18.46
CA HIS A 325 3.02 -9.26 17.82
C HIS A 325 3.26 -8.13 18.84
N LEU A 326 2.27 -7.81 19.69
CA LEU A 326 2.42 -6.79 20.74
C LEU A 326 3.46 -7.18 21.80
N LYS A 327 3.51 -8.45 22.23
CA LYS A 327 4.54 -8.95 23.17
C LYS A 327 5.95 -8.83 22.60
N MET A 328 6.09 -9.10 21.30
CA MET A 328 7.35 -8.98 20.56
C MET A 328 7.74 -7.50 20.39
N ALA A 329 6.81 -6.64 19.97
CA ALA A 329 7.03 -5.21 19.84
C ALA A 329 7.52 -4.59 21.16
N ALA A 330 6.97 -5.00 22.31
CA ALA A 330 7.46 -4.56 23.61
C ALA A 330 8.94 -4.91 23.86
N ARG A 331 9.40 -6.11 23.44
CA ARG A 331 10.81 -6.51 23.52
C ARG A 331 11.68 -5.72 22.54
N TYR A 332 11.17 -5.44 21.35
CA TYR A 332 11.85 -4.61 20.35
C TYR A 332 12.07 -3.19 20.87
N LEU A 333 11.08 -2.59 21.52
CA LEU A 333 11.20 -1.26 22.11
C LEU A 333 12.26 -1.19 23.22
N VAL A 334 12.37 -2.23 24.07
CA VAL A 334 13.45 -2.31 25.08
C VAL A 334 14.83 -2.42 24.40
N ALA A 335 14.97 -3.29 23.41
CA ALA A 335 16.22 -3.46 22.68
C ALA A 335 16.60 -2.19 21.88
N LEU A 336 15.62 -1.48 21.31
CA LEU A 336 15.80 -0.20 20.64
C LEU A 336 16.31 0.86 21.62
N ARG A 337 15.67 1.00 22.79
CA ARG A 337 16.11 1.92 23.85
C ARG A 337 17.58 1.68 24.20
N ASP A 338 17.94 0.43 24.48
CA ASP A 338 19.29 0.06 24.92
C ASP A 338 20.31 0.25 23.78
N GLY A 339 19.96 -0.14 22.55
CA GLY A 339 20.80 0.03 21.37
C GLY A 339 21.05 1.49 21.02
N MET A 340 20.02 2.35 21.09
CA MET A 340 20.17 3.79 20.87
C MET A 340 20.99 4.44 21.99
N ALA A 341 20.81 4.04 23.26
CA ALA A 341 21.64 4.52 24.36
C ALA A 341 23.12 4.11 24.20
N ALA A 342 23.39 2.88 23.76
CA ALA A 342 24.74 2.43 23.47
C ALA A 342 25.36 3.20 22.30
N ALA A 343 24.61 3.46 21.22
CA ALA A 343 25.07 4.27 20.10
C ALA A 343 25.43 5.70 20.56
N TRP A 344 24.60 6.30 21.41
CA TRP A 344 24.86 7.61 22.00
C TRP A 344 26.15 7.63 22.83
N LEU A 345 26.30 6.70 23.78
CA LEU A 345 27.47 6.60 24.67
C LEU A 345 28.77 6.35 23.89
N LEU A 346 28.70 5.61 22.78
CA LEU A 346 29.85 5.28 21.95
C LEU A 346 30.10 6.28 20.82
N ASN A 347 29.34 7.38 20.77
CA ASN A 347 29.39 8.41 19.72
C ASN A 347 29.30 7.79 18.31
N ARG A 348 28.26 6.99 18.10
CA ARG A 348 27.95 6.27 16.86
C ARG A 348 26.55 6.60 16.35
N THR A 349 26.41 6.58 15.03
CA THR A 349 25.12 6.63 14.34
C THR A 349 24.41 5.28 14.51
N PHE A 350 23.17 5.32 14.99
CA PHE A 350 22.37 4.12 15.20
C PHE A 350 21.78 3.64 13.87
N VAL A 351 22.00 2.38 13.50
CA VAL A 351 21.35 1.78 12.33
C VAL A 351 20.25 0.86 12.84
N PHE A 352 19.00 1.16 12.48
CA PHE A 352 17.87 0.31 12.84
C PHE A 352 18.11 -1.13 12.36
N PRO A 353 17.81 -2.16 13.15
CA PRO A 353 17.76 -3.51 12.59
C PRO A 353 16.47 -3.72 11.80
N MET A 354 16.47 -4.70 10.91
CA MET A 354 15.22 -5.20 10.33
C MET A 354 14.50 -6.02 11.39
N PHE A 355 13.36 -5.51 11.88
CA PHE A 355 12.47 -6.26 12.74
C PHE A 355 11.61 -7.22 11.92
N GLU A 356 10.99 -8.19 12.57
CA GLU A 356 10.00 -9.06 11.96
C GLU A 356 8.62 -8.74 12.51
N CYS A 357 7.59 -8.81 11.68
CA CYS A 357 6.21 -8.56 12.06
C CYS A 357 5.33 -9.77 11.81
N MET A 358 4.34 -9.92 12.70
CA MET A 358 3.33 -10.97 12.65
C MET A 358 1.94 -10.38 12.51
N CYS A 359 1.79 -9.06 12.56
CA CYS A 359 0.52 -8.40 12.31
C CYS A 359 0.74 -7.31 11.29
N ASP A 360 -0.06 -7.37 10.25
CA ASP A 360 -0.23 -6.30 9.30
C ASP A 360 -0.93 -5.11 9.97
N ARG A 361 -0.98 -3.97 9.27
CA ARG A 361 -1.56 -2.75 9.78
C ARG A 361 -2.55 -2.20 8.75
N SER A 362 -3.74 -1.88 9.23
CA SER A 362 -4.85 -1.33 8.43
C SER A 362 -5.39 -0.10 9.14
N GLU A 363 -5.93 0.84 8.37
CA GLU A 363 -6.71 1.98 8.89
C GLU A 363 -8.08 1.53 9.44
N TRP A 364 -8.47 0.28 9.17
CA TRP A 364 -9.71 -0.35 9.60
C TRP A 364 -9.46 -1.54 10.54
N PRO A 365 -10.45 -1.94 11.36
CA PRO A 365 -10.32 -3.10 12.28
C PRO A 365 -10.38 -4.46 11.58
N ASP A 366 -10.52 -4.51 10.25
CA ASP A 366 -10.65 -5.70 9.40
C ASP A 366 -9.45 -6.66 9.51
N VAL A 367 -8.26 -6.12 9.77
CA VAL A 367 -7.03 -6.89 9.97
C VAL A 367 -7.01 -7.70 11.27
N VAL A 368 -7.77 -7.30 12.29
CA VAL A 368 -7.61 -7.79 13.67
C VAL A 368 -7.77 -9.32 13.79
N PRO A 369 -8.77 -10.00 13.19
CA PRO A 369 -8.92 -11.44 13.34
C PRO A 369 -7.70 -12.23 12.85
N THR A 370 -7.19 -11.90 11.67
CA THR A 370 -6.18 -12.70 10.96
C THR A 370 -4.78 -12.12 11.10
N CYS A 371 -4.67 -10.87 11.53
CA CYS A 371 -3.45 -10.06 11.45
C CYS A 371 -2.93 -9.86 10.02
N ARG A 372 -3.77 -10.05 9.00
CA ARG A 372 -3.47 -9.91 7.57
C ARG A 372 -4.52 -9.01 6.94
N LEU A 373 -4.12 -7.99 6.19
CA LEU A 373 -5.08 -7.20 5.43
C LEU A 373 -5.80 -8.12 4.42
N GLU A 374 -7.12 -8.01 4.35
CA GLU A 374 -7.95 -8.91 3.57
C GLU A 374 -7.45 -9.05 2.12
N ASN A 375 -7.45 -10.28 1.61
CA ASN A 375 -7.07 -10.59 0.22
C ASN A 375 -5.63 -10.22 -0.19
N SER A 376 -4.76 -9.93 0.78
CA SER A 376 -3.33 -9.76 0.53
C SER A 376 -2.57 -11.09 0.43
N ASP A 377 -1.50 -11.12 -0.36
CA ASP A 377 -0.55 -12.25 -0.43
C ASP A 377 0.46 -12.26 0.75
N LEU A 378 0.23 -11.49 1.82
CA LEU A 378 1.20 -11.30 2.91
C LEU A 378 1.52 -12.60 3.66
N GLU A 379 2.78 -13.01 3.71
CA GLU A 379 3.23 -14.16 4.50
C GLU A 379 3.82 -13.74 5.86
N PHE A 380 3.82 -14.66 6.83
CA PHE A 380 4.31 -14.38 8.19
C PHE A 380 5.48 -15.31 8.58
N PRO A 381 6.48 -14.80 9.33
CA PRO A 381 6.69 -13.39 9.61
C PRO A 381 7.13 -12.65 8.34
N PHE A 382 6.92 -11.33 8.30
CA PHE A 382 7.46 -10.47 7.24
C PHE A 382 8.45 -9.45 7.81
N GLY A 383 9.33 -8.92 6.96
CA GLY A 383 10.23 -7.84 7.36
C GLY A 383 9.42 -6.61 7.72
N CYS A 384 9.48 -6.20 8.99
CA CYS A 384 8.59 -5.22 9.54
C CYS A 384 8.99 -3.81 9.11
N PRO A 385 8.07 -3.07 8.51
CA PRO A 385 8.26 -1.64 8.34
C PRO A 385 8.43 -0.92 9.66
N LEU A 386 9.41 -0.04 9.76
CA LEU A 386 9.68 0.61 11.05
C LEU A 386 8.49 1.45 11.54
N ASN A 387 7.73 2.05 10.62
CA ASN A 387 6.53 2.83 10.96
C ASN A 387 5.39 1.98 11.56
N PHE A 388 5.46 0.65 11.51
CA PHE A 388 4.52 -0.23 12.22
C PHE A 388 4.85 -0.31 13.72
N LEU A 389 6.12 -0.13 14.11
CA LEU A 389 6.58 -0.26 15.49
C LEU A 389 6.71 1.07 16.21
N ILE A 390 7.16 2.12 15.50
CA ILE A 390 7.44 3.43 16.08
C ILE A 390 6.93 4.54 15.17
N ASN A 391 6.61 5.68 15.77
CA ASN A 391 6.15 6.85 15.02
C ASN A 391 7.35 7.57 14.37
N VAL A 392 7.68 7.18 13.14
CA VAL A 392 8.79 7.77 12.37
C VAL A 392 8.60 9.26 12.06
N HIS A 393 7.36 9.76 12.04
CA HIS A 393 7.06 11.19 11.88
C HIS A 393 7.63 12.00 13.04
N PHE A 394 7.35 11.59 14.29
CA PHE A 394 7.92 12.27 15.46
C PHE A 394 9.44 12.14 15.53
N MET A 395 10.00 11.01 15.12
CA MET A 395 11.46 10.82 15.15
C MET A 395 12.20 11.74 14.18
N GLN A 396 11.71 11.85 12.95
CA GLN A 396 12.30 12.75 11.96
C GLN A 396 12.13 14.23 12.36
N GLY A 397 11.02 14.58 13.02
CA GLY A 397 10.84 15.92 13.60
C GLY A 397 11.89 16.27 14.67
N ILE A 398 12.31 15.31 15.49
CA ILE A 398 13.38 15.49 16.49
C ILE A 398 14.76 15.60 15.82
N GLU A 399 15.03 14.83 14.76
CA GLU A 399 16.29 14.94 13.99
C GLU A 399 16.46 16.32 13.33
N ASN A 400 15.37 16.94 12.87
CA ASN A 400 15.39 18.27 12.26
C ASN A 400 15.52 19.41 13.28
N GLY A 401 15.88 19.11 14.54
CA GLY A 401 16.14 20.13 15.56
C GLY A 401 14.89 20.84 16.06
N ALA A 402 13.69 20.27 15.87
CA ALA A 402 12.47 20.85 16.42
C ALA A 402 12.64 21.02 17.95
N LYS A 403 12.56 22.28 18.41
CA LYS A 403 12.73 22.68 19.82
C LYS A 403 14.13 22.40 20.40
N GLY A 404 15.20 22.40 19.59
CA GLY A 404 16.58 22.32 20.08
C GLY A 404 16.98 20.97 20.68
N ARG A 405 16.20 19.91 20.42
CA ARG A 405 16.52 18.54 20.87
C ARG A 405 17.42 17.87 19.83
N HIS A 406 18.64 17.51 20.22
CA HIS A 406 19.51 16.67 19.40
C HIS A 406 19.33 15.20 19.83
N GLY A 407 18.66 14.42 18.99
CA GLY A 407 18.55 12.97 19.16
C GLY A 407 19.85 12.24 18.75
N VAL A 408 19.87 10.92 18.95
CA VAL A 408 20.91 10.05 18.37
C VAL A 408 20.72 10.04 16.85
N PRO A 409 21.76 10.36 16.03
CA PRO A 409 21.63 10.28 14.59
C PRO A 409 21.37 8.83 14.18
N TYR A 410 20.47 8.60 13.23
CA TYR A 410 20.13 7.24 12.82
C TYR A 410 20.13 7.00 11.31
N ARG A 411 20.04 5.73 10.91
CA ARG A 411 19.93 5.24 9.54
C ARG A 411 18.92 4.11 9.44
N GLU A 412 18.31 3.98 8.27
CA GLU A 412 17.39 2.90 7.90
C GLU A 412 18.06 1.52 7.98
N HIS A 413 17.26 0.46 8.13
CA HIS A 413 17.79 -0.89 8.32
C HIS A 413 18.60 -1.43 7.13
N SER A 414 18.32 -0.92 5.94
CA SER A 414 19.01 -1.31 4.71
C SER A 414 20.33 -0.56 4.52
N PHE A 415 20.66 0.42 5.37
CA PHE A 415 21.85 1.26 5.21
C PHE A 415 23.14 0.44 5.09
N LEU A 416 23.34 -0.53 6.00
CA LEU A 416 24.56 -1.34 6.02
C LEU A 416 24.65 -2.35 4.86
N SER A 417 23.55 -2.66 4.19
CA SER A 417 23.53 -3.52 3.00
C SER A 417 23.44 -2.71 1.70
N ASN A 418 23.11 -1.43 1.76
CA ASN A 418 22.87 -0.57 0.59
C ASN A 418 24.06 -0.59 -0.37
N PRO A 419 23.90 -0.85 -1.69
CA PRO A 419 24.97 -0.88 -2.68
C PRO A 419 25.85 0.38 -2.74
N ARG A 420 25.34 1.54 -2.33
CA ARG A 420 26.09 2.80 -2.30
C ARG A 420 27.07 2.92 -1.12
N LEU A 421 26.98 2.06 -0.10
CA LEU A 421 27.85 2.10 1.07
C LEU A 421 29.32 1.89 0.68
N ALA A 422 30.20 2.80 1.12
CA ALA A 422 31.61 2.78 0.79
C ALA A 422 32.29 1.46 1.23
N PRO A 423 33.17 0.87 0.40
CA PRO A 423 33.83 -0.41 0.71
C PRO A 423 34.54 -0.42 2.08
N ARG A 424 35.19 0.69 2.46
CA ARG A 424 35.87 0.84 3.75
C ARG A 424 34.95 0.64 4.97
N LEU A 425 33.69 1.05 4.85
CA LEU A 425 32.68 0.89 5.91
C LEU A 425 32.11 -0.54 5.91
N ARG A 426 32.04 -1.20 4.75
CA ARG A 426 31.62 -2.60 4.64
C ARG A 426 32.62 -3.56 5.27
N THR A 427 33.92 -3.34 5.04
CA THR A 427 34.98 -4.23 5.53
C THR A 427 35.32 -3.99 7.00
N SER A 428 35.16 -2.76 7.50
CA SER A 428 35.41 -2.39 8.90
C SER A 428 34.24 -2.78 9.83
N ARG A 429 34.01 -4.09 10.01
CA ARG A 429 32.93 -4.63 10.88
C ARG A 429 33.47 -5.48 12.02
N ALA A 430 32.87 -5.32 13.20
CA ALA A 430 33.10 -6.18 14.35
C ALA A 430 31.75 -6.54 15.00
N SER A 431 31.62 -7.78 15.46
CA SER A 431 30.43 -8.28 16.14
C SER A 431 30.79 -8.60 17.60
N VAL A 432 30.05 -8.02 18.53
CA VAL A 432 30.22 -8.25 19.98
C VAL A 432 29.02 -9.01 20.51
N ARG A 433 29.25 -10.02 21.35
CA ARG A 433 28.20 -10.76 22.04
C ARG A 433 28.45 -10.67 23.55
N PHE A 434 27.43 -10.28 24.30
CA PHE A 434 27.45 -10.31 25.75
C PHE A 434 26.86 -11.65 26.22
N SER A 435 27.64 -12.44 26.94
CA SER A 435 27.15 -13.60 27.69
C SER A 435 26.95 -13.18 29.15
N ARG A 436 25.88 -13.65 29.78
CA ARG A 436 25.81 -13.62 31.25
C ARG A 436 26.94 -14.51 31.78
N GLU A 437 27.73 -14.02 32.72
CA GLU A 437 28.55 -14.91 33.55
C GLU A 437 27.61 -15.92 34.22
N ARG A 438 28.03 -17.19 34.19
CA ARG A 438 27.22 -18.33 34.63
C ARG A 438 26.98 -18.32 36.12
#